data_AF-C7D9W5-F1
#
_entry.id   AF-C7D9W5-F1
#
_cell.length_a   1.000
_cell.length_b   1.000
_cell.length_c   1.000
_cell.angle_alpha   90.00
_cell.angle_beta   90.00
_cell.angle_gamma   90.00
#
_symmetry.space_group_name_H-M   'P 1'
#
loop_
_entity.id
_entity.type
_entity.pdbx_description
1 polymer ?
#
loop_
_entity_poly.entity_id
_entity_poly.type
_entity_poly.pdbx_seq_one_letter_code
_entity_poly.pdbx_strand_id
1 'polypeptide(L)'
;MTKRYDKTHFIVYSNNAEPFQVNGENYCAAALRCGFDTATHFTEEDLRETPFWAENAGILEQERGAGYWLWKPYITLQKLREVGPNDIVVYNDVGRYAPGSFTPFPRFPQAAVNMAALSPNRYLFGFITDWLIQGHYTKRDCFIGLEADTEDMHLAAQISGGPIFAMPSEQSFKFLESWLKYAQDPHILTDMPDERGDPLQEFEDHRHDMAISSILLHQQRGNYLDFSKTGGFAFAEEVRRRNRHVPRAQTHAGYFSLMLERALPDDFFMREDPDLAEAAHIVRNLTDADPLPVHERITPRTVLAEEFQQMLRTGQVAISQDHLIAALSENRLINSKLHALSKLPEDITAPLWKHAVDQANTIAKSLFDSGTPNTPIHTASEAFGAAELAHPYLQTEIMVQVVWGLLDDDARSIFKGRHKNVKTGQGRQAMINFITATGHDTLLPRENELGGRPTQESERISALVLAWLAALDPT
;
A
#
# COMPACT_ATOMS: atom_id res chain seq x y z
N MET A 1 15.52 1.37 -30.72
CA MET A 1 16.06 1.29 -29.35
C MET A 1 17.30 0.43 -29.40
N THR A 2 18.35 0.81 -28.68
CA THR A 2 19.59 0.04 -28.63
C THR A 2 19.38 -1.17 -27.71
N LYS A 3 19.56 -2.39 -28.23
CA LYS A 3 19.46 -3.62 -27.42
C LYS A 3 20.68 -3.71 -26.50
N ARG A 4 20.48 -3.86 -25.19
CA ARG A 4 21.55 -3.85 -24.15
C ARG A 4 21.72 -5.19 -23.42
N TYR A 5 21.15 -6.24 -23.98
CA TYR A 5 21.12 -7.59 -23.42
C TYR A 5 21.12 -8.62 -24.56
N ASP A 6 21.54 -9.85 -24.25
CA ASP A 6 21.59 -10.94 -25.22
C ASP A 6 20.27 -11.71 -25.22
N LYS A 7 19.90 -12.36 -24.11
CA LYS A 7 18.63 -13.09 -23.94
C LYS A 7 17.85 -12.65 -22.70
N THR A 8 16.58 -12.98 -22.70
CA THR A 8 15.60 -12.66 -21.66
C THR A 8 14.93 -13.91 -21.13
N HIS A 9 15.02 -14.10 -19.82
CA HIS A 9 14.56 -15.30 -19.13
C HIS A 9 13.51 -14.89 -18.11
N PHE A 10 12.26 -15.28 -18.34
CA PHE A 10 11.20 -15.05 -17.39
C PHE A 10 11.10 -16.21 -16.40
N ILE A 11 10.92 -15.90 -15.11
CA ILE A 11 10.74 -16.91 -14.06
C ILE A 11 9.57 -16.55 -13.13
N VAL A 12 8.87 -17.58 -12.66
CA VAL A 12 7.81 -17.49 -11.65
C VAL A 12 7.84 -18.71 -10.75
N TYR A 13 7.13 -18.62 -9.63
CA TYR A 13 6.95 -19.74 -8.72
C TYR A 13 5.49 -19.92 -8.30
N SER A 14 5.08 -21.17 -8.12
CA SER A 14 3.90 -21.52 -7.31
C SER A 14 4.12 -22.83 -6.56
N ASN A 15 3.38 -23.00 -5.46
CA ASN A 15 3.37 -24.24 -4.68
C ASN A 15 2.29 -25.23 -5.14
N ASN A 16 2.03 -25.28 -6.45
CA ASN A 16 0.98 -26.11 -7.09
C ASN A 16 -0.46 -25.87 -6.56
N ALA A 17 -0.70 -24.88 -5.71
CA ALA A 17 -2.02 -24.52 -5.21
C ALA A 17 -2.75 -23.57 -6.15
N GLU A 18 -4.08 -23.67 -6.21
CA GLU A 18 -4.93 -22.76 -6.98
C GLU A 18 -5.16 -21.42 -6.22
N PRO A 19 -5.18 -20.25 -6.91
CA PRO A 19 -5.06 -20.07 -8.36
C PRO A 19 -3.60 -19.90 -8.85
N PHE A 20 -2.60 -20.12 -7.99
CA PHE A 20 -1.20 -19.79 -8.26
C PHE A 20 -0.60 -20.63 -9.37
N GLN A 21 -0.94 -21.93 -9.43
CA GLN A 21 -0.49 -22.82 -10.48
C GLN A 21 -0.89 -22.33 -11.88
N VAL A 22 -2.19 -22.15 -12.10
CA VAL A 22 -2.74 -21.67 -13.38
C VAL A 22 -2.23 -20.26 -13.70
N ASN A 23 -2.06 -19.40 -12.69
CA ASN A 23 -1.47 -18.08 -12.90
C ASN A 23 -0.02 -18.20 -13.38
N GLY A 24 0.80 -19.06 -12.79
CA GLY A 24 2.19 -19.32 -13.21
C GLY A 24 2.30 -19.75 -14.67
N GLU A 25 1.47 -20.71 -15.08
CA GLU A 25 1.39 -21.18 -16.47
C GLU A 25 0.99 -20.05 -17.43
N ASN A 26 -0.02 -19.27 -17.05
CA ASN A 26 -0.48 -18.12 -17.82
C ASN A 26 0.59 -17.04 -17.99
N TYR A 27 1.37 -16.78 -16.92
CA TYR A 27 2.49 -15.85 -16.95
C TYR A 27 3.58 -16.32 -17.91
N CYS A 28 3.99 -17.59 -17.83
CA CYS A 28 4.99 -18.17 -18.73
C CYS A 28 4.53 -18.11 -20.20
N ALA A 29 3.29 -18.51 -20.47
CA ALA A 29 2.72 -18.43 -21.80
C ALA A 29 2.64 -16.99 -22.32
N ALA A 30 2.29 -16.03 -21.46
CA ALA A 30 2.26 -14.61 -21.81
C ALA A 30 3.67 -14.04 -22.07
N ALA A 31 4.67 -14.44 -21.29
CA ALA A 31 6.07 -14.04 -21.48
C ALA A 31 6.59 -14.50 -22.84
N LEU A 32 6.43 -15.79 -23.17
CA LEU A 32 6.86 -16.32 -24.47
C LEU A 32 6.14 -15.61 -25.64
N ARG A 33 4.82 -15.38 -25.52
CA ARG A 33 4.06 -14.66 -26.55
C ARG A 33 4.51 -13.21 -26.73
N CYS A 34 4.95 -12.54 -25.67
CA CYS A 34 5.29 -11.13 -25.73
C CYS A 34 6.75 -10.90 -26.16
N GLY A 35 7.61 -11.93 -26.16
CA GLY A 35 8.95 -11.88 -26.74
C GLY A 35 10.10 -12.28 -25.82
N PHE A 36 9.83 -12.92 -24.67
CA PHE A 36 10.90 -13.52 -23.87
C PHE A 36 11.50 -14.75 -24.57
N ASP A 37 12.82 -14.93 -24.46
CA ASP A 37 13.52 -16.08 -25.06
C ASP A 37 13.20 -17.39 -24.35
N THR A 38 13.01 -17.34 -23.03
CA THR A 38 12.57 -18.51 -22.23
C THR A 38 11.64 -18.08 -21.11
N ALA A 39 10.82 -19.02 -20.65
CA ALA A 39 10.00 -18.88 -19.46
C ALA A 39 10.09 -20.15 -18.61
N THR A 40 10.34 -20.02 -17.32
CA THR A 40 10.44 -21.15 -16.37
C THR A 40 9.44 -20.95 -15.24
N HIS A 41 8.56 -21.93 -15.07
CA HIS A 41 7.67 -22.03 -13.92
C HIS A 41 8.31 -22.96 -12.91
N PHE A 42 8.90 -22.41 -11.85
CA PHE A 42 9.39 -23.22 -10.73
C PHE A 42 8.21 -23.65 -9.87
N THR A 43 8.23 -24.90 -9.45
CA THR A 43 7.22 -25.48 -8.56
C THR A 43 7.83 -25.89 -7.23
N GLU A 44 7.00 -26.14 -6.23
CA GLU A 44 7.46 -26.73 -4.97
C GLU A 44 8.09 -28.11 -5.20
N GLU A 45 7.58 -28.89 -6.16
CA GLU A 45 8.14 -30.19 -6.56
C GLU A 45 9.58 -30.02 -7.08
N ASP A 46 9.83 -29.02 -7.92
CA ASP A 46 11.19 -28.71 -8.38
C ASP A 46 12.13 -28.37 -7.22
N LEU A 47 11.64 -27.63 -6.21
CA LEU A 47 12.43 -27.27 -5.04
C LEU A 47 12.72 -28.46 -4.14
N ARG A 48 11.76 -29.36 -3.92
CA ARG A 48 11.90 -30.56 -3.07
C ARG A 48 13.04 -31.48 -3.51
N GLU A 49 13.39 -31.47 -4.79
CA GLU A 49 14.49 -32.23 -5.37
C GLU A 49 15.88 -31.59 -5.16
N THR A 50 15.96 -30.43 -4.48
CA THR A 50 17.21 -29.69 -4.27
C THR A 50 17.78 -29.89 -2.86
N PRO A 51 19.12 -29.84 -2.68
CA PRO A 51 19.73 -29.77 -1.34
C PRO A 51 19.23 -28.59 -0.52
N PHE A 52 18.92 -27.47 -1.18
CA PHE A 52 18.36 -26.28 -0.54
C PHE A 52 17.05 -26.57 0.20
N TRP A 53 16.17 -27.42 -0.35
CA TRP A 53 14.97 -27.83 0.38
C TRP A 53 15.32 -28.59 1.64
N ALA A 54 16.17 -29.61 1.54
CA ALA A 54 16.55 -30.44 2.68
C ALA A 54 17.20 -29.61 3.81
N GLU A 55 18.04 -28.63 3.46
CA GLU A 55 18.72 -27.75 4.42
C GLU A 55 17.77 -26.73 5.07
N ASN A 56 16.67 -26.37 4.42
CA ASN A 56 15.75 -25.31 4.87
C ASN A 56 14.31 -25.79 5.08
N ALA A 57 14.09 -27.11 5.20
CA ALA A 57 12.76 -27.72 5.29
C ALA A 57 11.92 -27.14 6.45
N GLY A 58 12.56 -26.82 7.58
CA GLY A 58 11.88 -26.22 8.73
C GLY A 58 11.19 -24.88 8.43
N ILE A 59 11.70 -24.13 7.44
CA ILE A 59 11.08 -22.91 6.93
C ILE A 59 10.18 -23.25 5.72
N LEU A 60 10.68 -24.00 4.75
CA LEU A 60 10.00 -24.22 3.45
C LEU A 60 8.70 -25.02 3.55
N GLU A 61 8.54 -25.85 4.59
CA GLU A 61 7.30 -26.60 4.85
C GLU A 61 6.20 -25.77 5.52
N GLN A 62 6.47 -24.51 5.87
CA GLN A 62 5.50 -23.63 6.53
C GLN A 62 4.48 -23.08 5.53
N GLU A 63 3.20 -23.03 5.92
CA GLU A 63 2.11 -22.63 5.04
C GLU A 63 2.22 -21.17 4.55
N ARG A 64 2.66 -20.25 5.42
CA ARG A 64 2.72 -18.83 5.08
C ARG A 64 3.68 -18.62 3.93
N GLY A 65 3.20 -18.04 2.82
CA GLY A 65 4.04 -17.75 1.66
C GLY A 65 4.67 -18.96 0.98
N ALA A 66 4.18 -20.17 1.28
CA ALA A 66 4.79 -21.44 0.89
C ALA A 66 6.28 -21.49 1.29
N GLY A 67 6.54 -21.31 2.58
CA GLY A 67 7.89 -21.25 3.10
C GLY A 67 8.43 -19.85 3.29
N TYR A 68 7.58 -18.91 3.71
CA TYR A 68 7.91 -17.51 3.99
C TYR A 68 8.65 -16.81 2.84
N TRP A 69 8.34 -17.20 1.60
CA TRP A 69 8.99 -16.70 0.38
C TRP A 69 10.52 -16.92 0.33
N LEU A 70 11.09 -17.79 1.16
CA LEU A 70 12.52 -18.14 1.16
C LEU A 70 12.99 -18.65 -0.22
N TRP A 71 12.10 -19.32 -0.95
CA TRP A 71 12.36 -19.77 -2.32
C TRP A 71 12.65 -18.63 -3.32
N LYS A 72 12.17 -17.41 -3.08
CA LYS A 72 12.25 -16.28 -4.04
C LYS A 72 13.68 -15.82 -4.32
N PRO A 73 14.51 -15.48 -3.30
CA PRO A 73 15.92 -15.20 -3.55
C PRO A 73 16.64 -16.42 -4.14
N TYR A 74 16.29 -17.64 -3.73
CA TYR A 74 16.92 -18.86 -4.23
C TYR A 74 16.72 -19.07 -5.73
N ILE A 75 15.48 -19.14 -6.22
CA ILE A 75 15.22 -19.41 -7.66
C ILE A 75 15.76 -18.29 -8.56
N THR A 76 15.73 -17.05 -8.07
CA THR A 76 16.26 -15.90 -8.80
C THR A 76 17.78 -16.00 -8.92
N LEU A 77 18.46 -16.33 -7.83
CA LEU A 77 19.91 -16.53 -7.81
C LEU A 77 20.35 -17.73 -8.66
N GLN A 78 19.62 -18.86 -8.58
CA GLN A 78 19.91 -20.05 -9.40
C GLN A 78 19.79 -19.72 -10.89
N LYS A 79 18.67 -19.12 -11.32
CA LYS A 79 18.51 -18.74 -12.72
C LYS A 79 19.58 -17.73 -13.15
N LEU A 80 19.96 -16.78 -12.30
CA LEU A 80 21.01 -15.80 -12.62
C LEU A 80 22.40 -16.45 -12.82
N ARG A 81 22.70 -17.53 -12.09
CA ARG A 81 23.94 -18.31 -12.25
C ARG A 81 23.97 -19.18 -13.52
N GLU A 82 22.80 -19.55 -14.05
CA GLU A 82 22.67 -20.38 -15.26
C GLU A 82 22.84 -19.60 -16.56
N VAL A 83 22.44 -18.32 -16.58
CA VAL A 83 22.35 -17.51 -17.81
C VAL A 83 23.68 -16.85 -18.18
N GLY A 84 23.79 -16.37 -19.42
CA GLY A 84 24.98 -15.67 -19.90
C GLY A 84 25.20 -14.31 -19.23
N PRO A 85 26.43 -13.76 -19.24
CA PRO A 85 26.78 -12.53 -18.52
C PRO A 85 26.04 -11.26 -18.98
N ASN A 86 25.45 -11.30 -20.18
CA ASN A 86 24.65 -10.21 -20.74
C ASN A 86 23.17 -10.60 -20.90
N ASP A 87 22.74 -11.73 -20.34
CA ASP A 87 21.34 -12.10 -20.27
C ASP A 87 20.64 -11.37 -19.12
N ILE A 88 19.31 -11.34 -19.15
CA ILE A 88 18.49 -10.78 -18.07
C ILE A 88 17.46 -11.79 -17.58
N VAL A 89 17.35 -11.88 -16.25
CA VAL A 89 16.34 -12.66 -15.54
C VAL A 89 15.26 -11.72 -15.05
N VAL A 90 14.00 -12.04 -15.35
CA VAL A 90 12.83 -11.29 -14.92
C VAL A 90 11.94 -12.18 -14.06
N TYR A 91 11.73 -11.79 -12.82
CA TYR A 91 10.84 -12.46 -11.88
C TYR A 91 9.59 -11.63 -11.61
N ASN A 92 8.45 -12.30 -11.48
CA ASN A 92 7.19 -11.69 -11.02
C ASN A 92 6.42 -12.65 -10.10
N ASP A 93 5.78 -12.12 -9.06
CA ASP A 93 4.81 -12.88 -8.28
C ASP A 93 3.59 -13.25 -9.14
N VAL A 94 3.11 -14.49 -9.03
CA VAL A 94 1.92 -14.95 -9.77
C VAL A 94 0.62 -14.34 -9.22
N GLY A 95 0.62 -13.94 -7.95
CA GLY A 95 -0.48 -13.24 -7.29
C GLY A 95 -1.75 -14.08 -7.09
N ARG A 96 -2.64 -13.62 -6.22
CA ARG A 96 -3.92 -14.28 -5.91
C ARG A 96 -5.06 -13.64 -6.71
N TYR A 97 -5.04 -13.84 -8.03
CA TYR A 97 -6.04 -13.30 -8.95
C TYR A 97 -6.84 -14.43 -9.59
N ALA A 98 -8.08 -14.14 -10.00
CA ALA A 98 -8.87 -15.09 -10.77
C ALA A 98 -8.15 -15.39 -12.09
N PRO A 99 -7.99 -16.66 -12.48
CA PRO A 99 -7.36 -17.03 -13.74
C PRO A 99 -7.95 -16.27 -14.93
N GLY A 100 -7.09 -15.69 -15.77
CA GLY A 100 -7.50 -14.92 -16.95
C GLY A 100 -8.14 -13.56 -16.68
N SER A 101 -8.13 -13.07 -15.43
CA SER A 101 -8.72 -11.75 -15.08
C SER A 101 -7.99 -10.55 -15.68
N PHE A 102 -6.73 -10.71 -16.10
CA PHE A 102 -5.94 -9.68 -16.78
C PHE A 102 -4.84 -10.31 -17.64
N THR A 103 -4.19 -9.50 -18.47
CA THR A 103 -3.04 -9.91 -19.29
C THR A 103 -1.74 -9.54 -18.59
N PRO A 104 -0.92 -10.50 -18.12
CA PRO A 104 0.29 -10.18 -17.34
C PRO A 104 1.34 -9.34 -18.08
N PHE A 105 1.51 -9.62 -19.37
CA PHE A 105 2.39 -8.89 -20.27
C PHE A 105 1.59 -8.36 -21.46
N PRO A 106 1.07 -7.12 -21.41
CA PRO A 106 0.40 -6.53 -22.58
C PRO A 106 1.36 -6.35 -23.77
N ARG A 107 2.66 -6.26 -23.49
CA ARG A 107 3.78 -6.32 -24.44
C ARG A 107 5.07 -6.65 -23.68
N PHE A 108 6.16 -6.88 -24.41
CA PHE A 108 7.49 -7.05 -23.82
C PHE A 108 7.86 -5.84 -22.94
N PRO A 109 8.35 -6.04 -21.69
CA PRO A 109 8.69 -4.97 -20.75
C PRO A 109 10.04 -4.30 -21.10
N GLN A 110 10.14 -3.76 -22.32
CA GLN A 110 11.40 -3.29 -22.90
C GLN A 110 12.10 -2.22 -22.06
N ALA A 111 11.35 -1.25 -21.54
CA ALA A 111 11.94 -0.17 -20.76
C ALA A 111 12.49 -0.64 -19.42
N ALA A 112 11.79 -1.53 -18.72
CA ALA A 112 12.29 -2.08 -17.47
C ALA A 112 13.55 -2.92 -17.69
N VAL A 113 13.58 -3.75 -18.74
CA VAL A 113 14.77 -4.52 -19.13
C VAL A 113 15.95 -3.62 -19.50
N ASN A 114 15.72 -2.58 -20.31
CA ASN A 114 16.76 -1.64 -20.70
C ASN A 114 17.26 -0.80 -19.51
N MET A 115 16.37 -0.41 -18.60
CA MET A 115 16.74 0.34 -17.41
C MET A 115 17.57 -0.50 -16.46
N ALA A 116 17.22 -1.78 -16.25
CA ALA A 116 18.05 -2.69 -15.47
C ALA A 116 19.45 -2.86 -16.10
N ALA A 117 19.56 -2.90 -17.43
CA ALA A 117 20.84 -2.97 -18.12
C ALA A 117 21.68 -1.68 -18.03
N LEU A 118 21.01 -0.53 -17.99
CA LEU A 118 21.64 0.80 -17.83
C LEU A 118 22.02 1.12 -16.38
N SER A 119 21.31 0.51 -15.42
CA SER A 119 21.51 0.79 -13.99
C SER A 119 22.89 0.34 -13.53
N PRO A 120 23.55 1.09 -12.63
CA PRO A 120 24.91 0.77 -12.17
C PRO A 120 25.00 -0.60 -11.51
N ASN A 121 23.96 -1.03 -10.80
CA ASN A 121 23.93 -2.35 -10.17
C ASN A 121 23.53 -3.50 -11.12
N ARG A 122 23.18 -3.18 -12.37
CA ARG A 122 22.68 -4.13 -13.39
C ARG A 122 21.42 -4.89 -12.96
N TYR A 123 20.59 -4.28 -12.12
CA TYR A 123 19.26 -4.76 -11.77
C TYR A 123 18.29 -3.61 -11.52
N LEU A 124 17.00 -3.91 -11.51
CA LEU A 124 15.91 -3.04 -11.08
C LEU A 124 14.94 -3.88 -10.23
N PHE A 125 14.69 -3.47 -8.99
CA PHE A 125 13.97 -4.26 -7.99
C PHE A 125 12.73 -3.53 -7.47
N GLY A 126 11.54 -4.04 -7.75
CA GLY A 126 10.30 -3.59 -7.12
C GLY A 126 10.09 -2.07 -7.15
N PHE A 127 9.30 -1.59 -6.19
CA PHE A 127 9.02 -0.17 -6.03
C PHE A 127 8.89 0.19 -4.54
N ILE A 128 9.20 1.45 -4.22
CA ILE A 128 8.99 2.00 -2.88
C ILE A 128 7.50 1.92 -2.52
N THR A 129 7.20 1.36 -1.36
CA THR A 129 5.87 1.29 -0.80
C THR A 129 5.78 2.34 0.31
N ASP A 130 5.57 3.59 -0.11
CA ASP A 130 5.59 4.83 0.71
C ASP A 130 4.57 4.89 1.87
N TRP A 131 3.83 3.81 2.12
CA TRP A 131 2.92 3.67 3.27
C TRP A 131 3.32 2.52 4.21
N LEU A 132 4.37 1.76 3.87
CA LEU A 132 4.92 0.71 4.72
C LEU A 132 6.23 1.21 5.32
N ILE A 133 6.19 1.58 6.59
CA ILE A 133 7.36 2.04 7.35
C ILE A 133 8.08 0.81 7.91
N GLN A 134 9.41 0.76 7.78
CA GLN A 134 10.23 -0.35 8.23
C GLN A 134 9.97 -0.73 9.69
N GLY A 135 9.99 0.23 10.63
CA GLY A 135 9.79 -0.03 12.05
C GLY A 135 8.41 -0.60 12.40
N HIS A 136 7.41 -0.33 11.58
CA HIS A 136 6.06 -0.89 11.75
C HIS A 136 5.97 -2.31 11.20
N TYR A 137 6.78 -2.62 10.18
CA TYR A 137 6.59 -3.79 9.35
C TYR A 137 7.80 -4.75 9.30
N THR A 138 8.75 -4.56 10.20
CA THR A 138 9.99 -5.34 10.31
C THR A 138 10.26 -5.63 11.78
N LYS A 139 10.42 -6.91 12.10
CA LYS A 139 10.74 -7.37 13.45
C LYS A 139 12.13 -6.88 13.86
N ARG A 140 12.39 -6.77 15.17
CA ARG A 140 13.66 -6.21 15.61
C ARG A 140 14.85 -7.14 15.37
N ASP A 141 14.64 -8.45 15.43
CA ASP A 141 15.68 -9.44 15.11
C ASP A 141 16.18 -9.34 13.67
N CYS A 142 15.32 -8.89 12.75
CA CYS A 142 15.69 -8.62 11.37
C CYS A 142 16.60 -7.39 11.28
N PHE A 143 16.28 -6.28 11.96
CA PHE A 143 17.17 -5.12 12.01
C PHE A 143 18.52 -5.46 12.63
N ILE A 144 18.52 -6.14 13.79
CA ILE A 144 19.76 -6.53 14.48
C ILE A 144 20.57 -7.50 13.62
N GLY A 145 19.92 -8.51 13.02
CA GLY A 145 20.58 -9.52 12.19
C GLY A 145 21.22 -8.96 10.92
N LEU A 146 20.68 -7.86 10.38
CA LEU A 146 21.22 -7.16 9.20
C LEU A 146 22.10 -5.96 9.57
N GLU A 147 22.43 -5.76 10.85
CA GLU A 147 23.22 -4.60 11.33
C GLU A 147 22.59 -3.26 10.92
N ALA A 148 21.27 -3.16 11.03
CA ALA A 148 20.45 -2.04 10.55
C ALA A 148 19.50 -1.48 11.61
N ASP A 149 19.74 -1.74 12.91
CA ASP A 149 18.92 -1.25 14.03
C ASP A 149 19.22 0.23 14.34
N THR A 150 18.82 1.11 13.41
CA THR A 150 19.00 2.56 13.51
C THR A 150 17.68 3.29 13.30
N GLU A 151 17.53 4.48 13.90
CA GLU A 151 16.32 5.30 13.78
C GLU A 151 15.97 5.62 12.32
N ASP A 152 16.95 6.01 11.50
CA ASP A 152 16.75 6.27 10.08
C ASP A 152 16.21 5.03 9.34
N MET A 153 16.71 3.84 9.65
CA MET A 153 16.23 2.60 9.04
C MET A 153 14.85 2.21 9.56
N HIS A 154 14.55 2.45 10.84
CA HIS A 154 13.20 2.25 11.39
C HIS A 154 12.18 3.15 10.70
N LEU A 155 12.56 4.38 10.35
CA LEU A 155 11.71 5.33 9.66
C LEU A 155 11.71 5.18 8.14
N ALA A 156 12.58 4.34 7.56
CA ALA A 156 12.66 4.19 6.12
C ALA A 156 11.41 3.52 5.53
N ALA A 157 11.04 3.92 4.31
CA ALA A 157 10.00 3.23 3.54
C ALA A 157 10.46 1.82 3.14
N GLN A 158 9.55 0.84 3.12
CA GLN A 158 9.84 -0.48 2.57
C GLN A 158 9.78 -0.48 1.04
N ILE A 159 10.53 -1.39 0.42
CA ILE A 159 10.54 -1.65 -1.02
C ILE A 159 9.86 -2.98 -1.28
N SER A 160 8.92 -3.03 -2.22
CA SER A 160 8.18 -4.26 -2.54
C SER A 160 9.12 -5.38 -2.99
N GLY A 161 8.86 -6.62 -2.56
CA GLY A 161 9.67 -7.81 -2.88
C GLY A 161 9.58 -8.31 -4.34
N GLY A 162 9.34 -7.42 -5.30
CA GLY A 162 9.17 -7.71 -6.73
C GLY A 162 8.27 -6.70 -7.47
N PRO A 163 8.24 -6.70 -8.82
CA PRO A 163 8.99 -7.57 -9.75
C PRO A 163 10.50 -7.32 -9.73
N ILE A 164 11.30 -8.26 -10.24
CA ILE A 164 12.77 -8.19 -10.24
C ILE A 164 13.28 -8.32 -11.67
N PHE A 165 14.19 -7.45 -12.08
CA PHE A 165 14.92 -7.51 -13.34
C PHE A 165 16.40 -7.52 -13.01
N ALA A 166 17.11 -8.61 -13.26
CA ALA A 166 18.52 -8.75 -12.86
C ALA A 166 19.37 -9.33 -13.98
N MET A 167 20.51 -8.72 -14.23
CA MET A 167 21.55 -9.27 -15.11
C MET A 167 22.75 -9.71 -14.26
N PRO A 168 23.55 -10.70 -14.70
CA PRO A 168 24.75 -11.09 -13.98
C PRO A 168 25.72 -9.90 -13.83
N SER A 169 26.03 -9.55 -12.59
CA SER A 169 27.00 -8.54 -12.18
C SER A 169 27.46 -8.83 -10.76
N GLU A 170 28.57 -8.25 -10.33
CA GLU A 170 29.01 -8.38 -8.95
C GLU A 170 27.93 -7.88 -7.96
N GLN A 171 27.26 -6.78 -8.31
CA GLN A 171 26.25 -6.14 -7.46
C GLN A 171 24.96 -6.97 -7.38
N SER A 172 24.50 -7.57 -8.49
CA SER A 172 23.29 -8.40 -8.49
C SER A 172 23.51 -9.72 -7.73
N PHE A 173 24.68 -10.36 -7.88
CA PHE A 173 25.03 -11.54 -7.09
C PHE A 173 25.15 -11.21 -5.61
N LYS A 174 25.88 -10.14 -5.24
CA LYS A 174 26.04 -9.72 -3.85
C LYS A 174 24.68 -9.49 -3.16
N PHE A 175 23.75 -8.81 -3.85
CA PHE A 175 22.41 -8.57 -3.32
C PHE A 175 21.64 -9.87 -3.11
N LEU A 176 21.53 -10.72 -4.13
CA LEU A 176 20.75 -11.97 -4.06
C LEU A 176 21.35 -12.98 -3.07
N GLU A 177 22.67 -13.07 -2.98
CA GLU A 177 23.37 -13.93 -2.03
C GLU A 177 23.17 -13.45 -0.58
N SER A 178 23.23 -12.13 -0.35
CA SER A 178 22.93 -11.56 0.97
C SER A 178 21.47 -11.82 1.35
N TRP A 179 20.54 -11.59 0.42
CA TRP A 179 19.12 -11.82 0.66
C TRP A 179 18.83 -13.28 0.99
N LEU A 180 19.37 -14.22 0.21
CA LEU A 180 19.24 -15.64 0.49
C LEU A 180 19.81 -15.99 1.87
N LYS A 181 21.05 -15.56 2.16
CA LYS A 181 21.73 -15.85 3.44
C LYS A 181 20.89 -15.43 4.64
N TYR A 182 20.37 -14.20 4.65
CA TYR A 182 19.57 -13.71 5.78
C TYR A 182 18.18 -14.33 5.82
N ALA A 183 17.59 -14.66 4.67
CA ALA A 183 16.30 -15.35 4.62
C ALA A 183 16.37 -16.78 5.18
N GLN A 184 17.53 -17.43 5.17
CA GLN A 184 17.72 -18.77 5.75
C GLN A 184 17.75 -18.78 7.29
N ASP A 185 17.83 -17.63 7.95
CA ASP A 185 17.75 -17.53 9.41
C ASP A 185 16.27 -17.43 9.86
N PRO A 186 15.72 -18.44 10.56
CA PRO A 186 14.31 -18.43 10.93
C PRO A 186 13.95 -17.32 11.92
N HIS A 187 14.89 -16.84 12.75
CA HIS A 187 14.65 -15.72 13.66
C HIS A 187 14.43 -14.43 12.88
N ILE A 188 15.16 -14.26 11.77
CA ILE A 188 15.02 -13.10 10.89
C ILE A 188 13.76 -13.21 10.03
N LEU A 189 13.56 -14.34 9.34
CA LEU A 189 12.55 -14.43 8.28
C LEU A 189 11.13 -14.70 8.77
N THR A 190 10.92 -15.56 9.77
CA THR A 190 9.61 -16.19 10.04
C THR A 190 8.74 -15.38 11.01
N ASP A 191 7.62 -15.94 11.49
CA ASP A 191 6.80 -15.35 12.56
C ASP A 191 7.35 -15.66 13.98
N MET A 192 8.55 -16.23 14.12
CA MET A 192 9.18 -16.41 15.44
C MET A 192 9.26 -15.08 16.20
N PRO A 193 8.99 -15.07 17.52
CA PRO A 193 9.10 -13.86 18.32
C PRO A 193 10.54 -13.34 18.31
N ASP A 194 10.70 -12.03 18.51
CA ASP A 194 12.04 -11.44 18.65
C ASP A 194 12.75 -12.03 19.89
N GLU A 195 14.01 -12.43 19.72
CA GLU A 195 14.86 -12.99 20.78
C GLU A 195 16.15 -12.17 20.99
N ARG A 196 16.52 -11.30 20.05
CA ARG A 196 17.75 -10.48 20.09
C ARG A 196 17.50 -9.08 20.65
N GLY A 197 16.26 -8.61 20.63
CA GLY A 197 15.84 -7.35 21.24
C GLY A 197 14.33 -7.29 21.42
N ASP A 198 13.85 -6.37 22.26
CA ASP A 198 12.40 -6.18 22.43
C ASP A 198 11.80 -5.57 21.15
N PRO A 199 10.62 -6.04 20.68
CA PRO A 199 9.94 -5.45 19.54
C PRO A 199 9.85 -3.92 19.65
N LEU A 200 9.94 -3.22 18.51
CA LEU A 200 9.74 -1.77 18.49
C LEU A 200 8.33 -1.44 18.97
N GLN A 201 8.16 -0.31 19.66
CA GLN A 201 6.85 0.11 20.15
C GLN A 201 5.84 0.22 19.01
N GLU A 202 6.31 0.67 17.84
CA GLU A 202 5.54 0.83 16.62
C GLU A 202 5.35 -0.45 15.78
N PHE A 203 5.88 -1.61 16.21
CA PHE A 203 5.79 -2.84 15.42
C PHE A 203 4.36 -3.37 15.30
N GLU A 204 3.91 -3.65 14.07
CA GLU A 204 2.56 -4.17 13.76
C GLU A 204 2.59 -5.61 13.23
N ASP A 205 3.46 -5.91 12.25
CA ASP A 205 3.50 -7.20 11.55
C ASP A 205 4.87 -7.36 10.87
N HIS A 206 5.30 -8.58 10.55
CA HIS A 206 6.55 -8.77 9.82
C HIS A 206 6.30 -8.94 8.31
N ARG A 207 7.07 -8.25 7.46
CA ARG A 207 7.01 -8.41 5.99
C ARG A 207 8.02 -9.42 5.43
N HIS A 208 8.67 -10.22 6.28
CA HIS A 208 9.41 -11.42 5.88
C HIS A 208 10.50 -11.13 4.82
N ASP A 209 10.49 -11.81 3.67
CA ASP A 209 11.47 -11.62 2.59
C ASP A 209 11.54 -10.17 2.08
N MET A 210 10.40 -9.47 2.10
CA MET A 210 10.32 -8.06 1.74
C MET A 210 11.05 -7.16 2.75
N ALA A 211 10.98 -7.46 4.05
CA ALA A 211 11.71 -6.70 5.06
C ALA A 211 13.24 -6.82 4.88
N ILE A 212 13.71 -8.07 4.68
CA ILE A 212 15.12 -8.37 4.43
C ILE A 212 15.61 -7.69 3.14
N SER A 213 14.93 -7.92 2.02
CA SER A 213 15.34 -7.32 0.75
C SER A 213 15.30 -5.79 0.79
N SER A 214 14.31 -5.19 1.47
CA SER A 214 14.22 -3.74 1.60
C SER A 214 15.37 -3.13 2.42
N ILE A 215 15.77 -3.74 3.53
CA ILE A 215 16.95 -3.26 4.29
C ILE A 215 18.21 -3.36 3.43
N LEU A 216 18.40 -4.49 2.74
CA LEU A 216 19.56 -4.70 1.89
C LEU A 216 19.62 -3.71 0.72
N LEU A 217 18.49 -3.41 0.08
CA LEU A 217 18.44 -2.40 -1.00
C LEU A 217 18.82 -1.00 -0.50
N HIS A 218 18.43 -0.64 0.72
CA HIS A 218 18.83 0.63 1.32
C HIS A 218 20.32 0.65 1.67
N GLN A 219 20.83 -0.38 2.35
CA GLN A 219 22.25 -0.48 2.73
C GLN A 219 23.19 -0.57 1.51
N GLN A 220 22.78 -1.28 0.46
CA GLN A 220 23.59 -1.54 -0.73
C GLN A 220 23.32 -0.55 -1.87
N ARG A 221 22.49 0.47 -1.65
CA ARG A 221 22.08 1.45 -2.67
C ARG A 221 21.55 0.78 -3.94
N GLY A 222 20.66 -0.19 -3.78
CA GLY A 222 20.04 -0.91 -4.88
C GLY A 222 19.13 -0.06 -5.74
N ASN A 223 18.96 -0.41 -7.01
CA ASN A 223 18.11 0.32 -7.93
C ASN A 223 16.67 -0.21 -7.88
N TYR A 224 15.72 0.66 -7.57
CA TYR A 224 14.29 0.36 -7.45
C TYR A 224 13.44 1.54 -7.91
N LEU A 225 12.17 1.30 -8.24
CA LEU A 225 11.29 2.39 -8.68
C LEU A 225 10.77 3.23 -7.53
N ASP A 226 10.70 4.54 -7.75
CA ASP A 226 10.07 5.50 -6.86
C ASP A 226 8.72 5.94 -7.44
N PHE A 227 7.64 5.38 -6.90
CA PHE A 227 6.27 5.80 -7.21
C PHE A 227 5.64 6.63 -6.08
N SER A 228 6.46 7.17 -5.17
CA SER A 228 6.01 8.11 -4.14
C SER A 228 5.58 9.44 -4.78
N LYS A 229 4.93 10.30 -3.98
CA LYS A 229 4.51 11.64 -4.42
C LYS A 229 5.68 12.51 -4.89
N THR A 230 6.86 12.32 -4.31
CA THR A 230 8.09 13.01 -4.69
C THR A 230 8.79 12.39 -5.90
N GLY A 231 8.37 11.18 -6.30
CA GLY A 231 8.87 10.48 -7.48
C GLY A 231 7.86 10.40 -8.63
N GLY A 232 7.69 9.21 -9.20
CA GLY A 232 6.91 8.93 -10.40
C GLY A 232 5.39 8.78 -10.20
N PHE A 233 4.80 9.19 -9.06
CA PHE A 233 3.39 8.92 -8.73
C PHE A 233 2.41 9.34 -9.84
N ALA A 234 2.57 10.54 -10.41
CA ALA A 234 1.66 11.04 -11.45
C ALA A 234 1.64 10.15 -12.70
N PHE A 235 2.81 9.63 -13.10
CA PHE A 235 2.94 8.75 -14.27
C PHE A 235 2.38 7.36 -13.96
N ALA A 236 2.68 6.83 -12.78
CA ALA A 236 2.11 5.56 -12.30
C ALA A 236 0.57 5.60 -12.25
N GLU A 237 0.01 6.69 -11.72
CA GLU A 237 -1.45 6.89 -11.67
C GLU A 237 -2.08 7.02 -13.05
N GLU A 238 -1.40 7.64 -14.02
CA GLU A 238 -1.89 7.71 -15.39
C GLU A 238 -2.03 6.31 -16.00
N VAL A 239 -0.99 5.47 -15.86
CA VAL A 239 -1.01 4.09 -16.33
C VAL A 239 -2.08 3.29 -15.60
N ARG A 240 -2.19 3.42 -14.26
CA ARG A 240 -3.20 2.74 -13.45
C ARG A 240 -4.62 3.11 -13.89
N ARG A 241 -4.90 4.41 -14.14
CA ARG A 241 -6.22 4.89 -14.56
C ARG A 241 -6.65 4.29 -15.90
N ARG A 242 -5.71 4.16 -16.84
CA ARG A 242 -5.95 3.53 -18.15
C ARG A 242 -6.13 2.01 -18.03
N ASN A 243 -5.54 1.39 -17.01
CA ASN A 243 -5.55 -0.05 -16.77
C ASN A 243 -6.31 -0.44 -15.49
N ARG A 244 -7.40 0.25 -15.17
CA ARG A 244 -8.16 0.07 -13.91
C ARG A 244 -8.70 -1.35 -13.66
N HIS A 245 -8.75 -2.18 -14.69
CA HIS A 245 -9.17 -3.59 -14.61
C HIS A 245 -8.04 -4.50 -14.11
N VAL A 246 -6.78 -4.02 -14.13
CA VAL A 246 -5.61 -4.76 -13.70
C VAL A 246 -5.44 -4.54 -12.20
N PRO A 247 -5.51 -5.61 -11.39
CA PRO A 247 -5.31 -5.49 -9.96
C PRO A 247 -3.86 -5.07 -9.68
N ARG A 248 -3.65 -4.05 -8.85
CA ARG A 248 -2.32 -3.60 -8.40
C ARG A 248 -1.30 -3.51 -9.55
N ALA A 249 -1.63 -2.80 -10.63
CA ALA A 249 -0.82 -2.73 -11.86
C ALA A 249 0.71 -2.63 -11.65
N GLN A 250 1.17 -1.88 -10.64
CA GLN A 250 2.59 -1.73 -10.29
C GLN A 250 3.30 -3.03 -9.87
N THR A 251 2.58 -4.10 -9.47
CA THR A 251 3.17 -5.40 -9.08
C THR A 251 3.40 -6.34 -10.27
N HIS A 252 3.21 -5.85 -11.50
CA HIS A 252 3.30 -6.64 -12.72
C HIS A 252 4.38 -6.07 -13.64
N ALA A 253 5.42 -6.85 -13.94
CA ALA A 253 6.57 -6.47 -14.76
C ALA A 253 6.17 -5.80 -16.10
N GLY A 254 5.09 -6.27 -16.74
CA GLY A 254 4.56 -5.66 -17.96
C GLY A 254 4.09 -4.20 -17.76
N TYR A 255 3.32 -3.94 -16.70
CA TYR A 255 2.77 -2.61 -16.40
C TYR A 255 3.79 -1.69 -15.71
N PHE A 256 4.67 -2.27 -14.91
CA PHE A 256 5.85 -1.64 -14.34
C PHE A 256 6.70 -0.97 -15.43
N SER A 257 6.92 -1.67 -16.55
CA SER A 257 7.61 -1.10 -17.72
C SER A 257 6.83 0.04 -18.39
N LEU A 258 5.49 -0.01 -18.43
CA LEU A 258 4.67 1.09 -18.99
C LEU A 258 4.81 2.37 -18.16
N MET A 259 4.90 2.24 -16.83
CA MET A 259 5.06 3.38 -15.92
C MET A 259 6.41 4.06 -16.15
N LEU A 260 7.47 3.27 -16.34
CA LEU A 260 8.80 3.80 -16.63
C LEU A 260 8.86 4.53 -17.98
N GLU A 261 8.29 3.94 -19.04
CA GLU A 261 8.21 4.61 -20.35
C GLU A 261 7.43 5.91 -20.29
N ARG A 262 6.39 5.95 -19.47
CA ARG A 262 5.57 7.15 -19.36
C ARG A 262 6.28 8.30 -18.65
N ALA A 263 7.26 7.99 -17.82
CA ALA A 263 7.96 8.96 -16.99
C ALA A 263 9.26 9.49 -17.60
N LEU A 264 9.76 8.87 -18.67
CA LEU A 264 11.01 9.22 -19.32
C LEU A 264 10.76 9.86 -20.70
N PRO A 265 11.71 10.65 -21.22
CA PRO A 265 11.64 11.16 -22.59
C PRO A 265 11.54 10.03 -23.62
N ASP A 266 10.79 10.27 -24.70
CA ASP A 266 10.52 9.26 -25.75
C ASP A 266 11.81 8.72 -26.40
N ASP A 267 12.87 9.51 -26.42
CA ASP A 267 14.16 9.16 -27.01
C ASP A 267 15.17 8.58 -25.99
N PHE A 268 14.85 8.52 -24.69
CA PHE A 268 15.78 8.10 -23.63
C PHE A 268 16.44 6.75 -23.96
N PHE A 269 15.65 5.71 -24.25
CA PHE A 269 16.17 4.37 -24.60
C PHE A 269 16.67 4.25 -26.06
N MET A 270 16.58 5.32 -26.85
CA MET A 270 17.15 5.39 -28.20
C MET A 270 18.59 5.89 -28.20
N ARG A 271 18.99 6.65 -27.18
CA ARG A 271 20.34 7.18 -27.03
C ARG A 271 21.31 6.03 -26.70
N GLU A 272 22.52 6.11 -27.25
CA GLU A 272 23.60 5.15 -26.97
C GLU A 272 24.07 5.24 -25.51
N ASP A 273 24.13 6.46 -24.99
CA ASP A 273 24.51 6.79 -23.61
C ASP A 273 23.54 7.86 -23.05
N PRO A 274 22.37 7.46 -22.55
CA PRO A 274 21.41 8.40 -21.95
C PRO A 274 21.90 8.88 -20.57
N ASP A 275 21.64 10.15 -20.26
CA ASP A 275 21.93 10.70 -18.93
C ASP A 275 20.97 10.11 -17.89
N LEU A 276 21.49 9.31 -16.97
CA LEU A 276 20.71 8.66 -15.91
C LEU A 276 20.07 9.66 -14.94
N ALA A 277 20.54 10.91 -14.88
CA ALA A 277 19.90 11.96 -14.10
C ALA A 277 18.46 12.24 -14.57
N GLU A 278 18.15 12.02 -15.87
CA GLU A 278 16.79 12.14 -16.41
C GLU A 278 15.84 11.05 -15.88
N ALA A 279 16.35 10.01 -15.22
CA ALA A 279 15.56 8.93 -14.62
C ALA A 279 15.56 8.94 -13.09
N ALA A 280 16.33 9.83 -12.45
CA ALA A 280 16.50 9.86 -11.00
C ALA A 280 15.21 10.19 -10.22
N HIS A 281 14.21 10.80 -10.88
CA HIS A 281 12.90 11.05 -10.27
C HIS A 281 11.99 9.82 -10.22
N ILE A 282 12.37 8.71 -10.86
CA ILE A 282 11.56 7.48 -10.88
C ILE A 282 12.35 6.21 -10.60
N VAL A 283 13.68 6.23 -10.68
CA VAL A 283 14.55 5.13 -10.26
C VAL A 283 15.54 5.66 -9.23
N ARG A 284 15.54 5.08 -8.04
CA ARG A 284 16.47 5.48 -6.97
C ARG A 284 17.85 4.86 -7.15
N ASN A 285 18.84 5.53 -6.57
CA ASN A 285 20.24 5.15 -6.51
C ASN A 285 20.91 5.01 -7.88
N LEU A 286 20.41 5.74 -8.90
CA LEU A 286 21.12 5.88 -10.18
C LEU A 286 22.35 6.80 -10.06
N THR A 287 22.36 7.67 -9.05
CA THR A 287 23.46 8.57 -8.73
C THR A 287 23.78 8.50 -7.23
N ASP A 288 24.91 9.08 -6.81
CA ASP A 288 25.34 9.08 -5.41
C ASP A 288 24.50 9.99 -4.49
N ALA A 289 23.55 10.76 -5.04
CA ALA A 289 22.87 11.84 -4.35
C ALA A 289 21.55 11.46 -3.66
N ASP A 290 21.08 10.21 -3.77
CA ASP A 290 19.78 9.83 -3.22
C ASP A 290 19.84 9.53 -1.71
N PRO A 291 19.14 10.31 -0.86
CA PRO A 291 19.02 10.01 0.56
C PRO A 291 18.07 8.83 0.78
N LEU A 292 18.17 8.24 1.98
CA LEU A 292 17.22 7.24 2.45
C LEU A 292 15.81 7.86 2.52
N PRO A 293 14.77 7.22 1.95
CA PRO A 293 13.41 7.73 2.02
C PRO A 293 12.84 7.46 3.42
N VAL A 294 13.00 8.43 4.33
CA VAL A 294 12.52 8.35 5.71
C VAL A 294 11.17 9.05 5.88
N HIS A 295 10.33 8.46 6.72
CA HIS A 295 9.07 9.02 7.15
C HIS A 295 9.22 9.86 8.42
N GLU A 296 8.30 10.79 8.63
CA GLU A 296 8.09 11.32 9.97
C GLU A 296 7.64 10.17 10.89
N ARG A 297 8.05 10.23 12.16
CA ARG A 297 7.65 9.23 13.15
C ARG A 297 6.14 9.32 13.38
N ILE A 298 5.44 8.22 13.10
CA ILE A 298 3.99 8.11 13.26
C ILE A 298 3.70 6.96 14.20
N THR A 299 2.88 7.17 15.22
CA THR A 299 2.43 6.09 16.10
C THR A 299 1.37 5.24 15.38
N PRO A 300 1.52 3.90 15.32
CA PRO A 300 0.49 3.01 14.80
C PRO A 300 -0.87 3.19 15.45
N ARG A 301 -1.93 2.94 14.68
CA ARG A 301 -3.31 3.02 15.20
C ARG A 301 -3.59 1.98 16.28
N THR A 302 -2.96 0.81 16.19
CA THR A 302 -3.06 -0.27 17.19
C THR A 302 -2.49 0.18 18.53
N VAL A 303 -1.30 0.79 18.51
CA VAL A 303 -0.66 1.37 19.70
C VAL A 303 -1.53 2.47 20.29
N LEU A 304 -2.01 3.42 19.47
CA LEU A 304 -2.92 4.47 19.92
C LEU A 304 -4.22 3.90 20.51
N ALA A 305 -4.76 2.81 19.96
CA ALA A 305 -5.95 2.16 20.50
C ALA A 305 -5.68 1.54 21.88
N GLU A 306 -4.55 0.88 22.06
CA GLU A 306 -4.13 0.30 23.34
C GLU A 306 -3.87 1.38 24.41
N GLU A 307 -3.16 2.44 24.03
CA GLU A 307 -2.92 3.62 24.88
C GLU A 307 -4.26 4.22 25.34
N PHE A 308 -5.20 4.42 24.41
CA PHE A 308 -6.53 4.95 24.75
C PHE A 308 -7.28 4.01 25.69
N GLN A 309 -7.30 2.70 25.43
CA GLN A 309 -7.91 1.72 26.34
C GLN A 309 -7.28 1.76 27.74
N GLN A 310 -5.97 1.96 27.84
CA GLN A 310 -5.27 2.08 29.12
C GLN A 310 -5.64 3.38 29.86
N MET A 311 -5.74 4.51 29.16
CA MET A 311 -6.19 5.78 29.75
C MET A 311 -7.59 5.63 30.36
N LEU A 312 -8.52 4.98 29.64
CA LEU A 312 -9.88 4.74 30.15
C LEU A 312 -9.90 3.81 31.37
N ARG A 313 -9.04 2.80 31.42
CA ARG A 313 -8.95 1.86 32.56
C ARG A 313 -8.32 2.46 33.81
N THR A 314 -7.36 3.37 33.64
CA THR A 314 -6.55 3.91 34.75
C THR A 314 -7.04 5.25 35.25
N GLY A 315 -7.90 5.95 34.49
CA GLY A 315 -8.33 7.31 34.77
C GLY A 315 -7.25 8.37 34.55
N GLN A 316 -6.05 7.97 34.08
CA GLN A 316 -4.98 8.88 33.68
C GLN A 316 -5.23 9.35 32.26
N VAL A 317 -6.17 10.27 32.10
CA VAL A 317 -6.67 10.68 30.79
C VAL A 317 -5.78 11.77 30.18
N ALA A 318 -5.18 11.44 29.03
CA ALA A 318 -4.41 12.35 28.18
C ALA A 318 -4.71 12.06 26.70
N ILE A 319 -6.00 11.99 26.36
CA ILE A 319 -6.46 11.61 25.02
C ILE A 319 -6.08 12.73 24.04
N SER A 320 -5.39 12.37 22.96
CA SER A 320 -5.01 13.29 21.87
C SER A 320 -5.92 13.14 20.64
N GLN A 321 -5.76 14.03 19.66
CA GLN A 321 -6.45 13.94 18.38
C GLN A 321 -6.18 12.60 17.67
N ASP A 322 -4.95 12.08 17.73
CA ASP A 322 -4.58 10.82 17.08
C ASP A 322 -5.30 9.62 17.70
N HIS A 323 -5.44 9.61 19.02
CA HIS A 323 -6.25 8.61 19.73
C HIS A 323 -7.71 8.62 19.25
N LEU A 324 -8.29 9.81 19.08
CA LEU A 324 -9.66 9.94 18.55
C LEU A 324 -9.75 9.44 17.12
N ILE A 325 -8.85 9.87 16.23
CA ILE A 325 -8.83 9.44 14.82
C ILE A 325 -8.66 7.93 14.71
N ALA A 326 -7.78 7.33 15.51
CA ALA A 326 -7.55 5.89 15.54
C ALA A 326 -8.83 5.14 15.94
N ALA A 327 -9.46 5.52 17.06
CA ALA A 327 -10.70 4.90 17.52
C ALA A 327 -11.86 5.07 16.53
N LEU A 328 -12.06 6.27 15.99
CA LEU A 328 -13.15 6.60 15.07
C LEU A 328 -13.01 5.88 13.72
N SER A 329 -11.77 5.64 13.28
CA SER A 329 -11.46 5.02 11.99
C SER A 329 -11.92 3.56 11.88
N GLU A 330 -12.16 2.87 12.99
CA GLU A 330 -12.69 1.49 12.99
C GLU A 330 -14.13 1.43 12.44
N ASN A 331 -14.89 2.52 12.58
CA ASN A 331 -16.24 2.63 12.06
C ASN A 331 -16.22 3.18 10.62
N ARG A 332 -16.72 2.40 9.66
CA ARG A 332 -16.69 2.75 8.23
C ARG A 332 -17.44 4.03 7.86
N LEU A 333 -18.55 4.33 8.53
CA LEU A 333 -19.33 5.55 8.28
C LEU A 333 -18.62 6.77 8.86
N ILE A 334 -18.14 6.67 10.10
CA ILE A 334 -17.36 7.73 10.75
C ILE A 334 -16.05 7.97 9.99
N ASN A 335 -15.38 6.93 9.51
CA ASN A 335 -14.16 7.05 8.71
C ASN A 335 -14.39 7.86 7.41
N SER A 336 -15.62 7.83 6.86
CA SER A 336 -15.98 8.69 5.72
C SER A 336 -16.07 10.17 6.11
N LYS A 337 -16.52 10.47 7.34
CA LYS A 337 -16.46 11.83 7.92
C LYS A 337 -15.01 12.28 8.13
N LEU A 338 -14.15 11.42 8.69
CA LEU A 338 -12.72 11.69 8.85
C LEU A 338 -12.06 11.98 7.50
N HIS A 339 -12.39 11.20 6.47
CA HIS A 339 -11.89 11.45 5.12
C HIS A 339 -12.33 12.81 4.57
N ALA A 340 -13.57 13.23 4.83
CA ALA A 340 -14.06 14.55 4.44
C ALA A 340 -13.29 15.67 5.15
N LEU A 341 -13.10 15.55 6.46
CA LEU A 341 -12.30 16.48 7.26
C LEU A 341 -10.85 16.58 6.75
N SER A 342 -10.24 15.46 6.38
CA SER A 342 -8.85 15.44 5.90
C SER A 342 -8.65 16.13 4.54
N LYS A 343 -9.72 16.60 3.89
CA LYS A 343 -9.66 17.43 2.67
C LYS A 343 -9.73 18.92 2.96
N LEU A 344 -10.06 19.31 4.18
CA LEU A 344 -10.14 20.69 4.59
C LEU A 344 -8.79 21.15 5.16
N PRO A 345 -8.44 22.44 5.01
CA PRO A 345 -7.28 23.04 5.67
C PRO A 345 -7.25 22.80 7.20
N GLU A 346 -6.05 22.63 7.75
CA GLU A 346 -5.85 22.36 9.17
C GLU A 346 -6.36 23.50 10.06
N ASP A 347 -6.14 24.75 9.68
CA ASP A 347 -6.63 25.94 10.39
C ASP A 347 -8.16 25.98 10.50
N ILE A 348 -8.86 25.40 9.52
CA ILE A 348 -10.32 25.27 9.52
C ILE A 348 -10.78 24.14 10.45
N THR A 349 -10.05 23.03 10.51
CA THR A 349 -10.46 21.82 11.27
C THR A 349 -9.93 21.78 12.70
N ALA A 350 -8.86 22.50 13.01
CA ALA A 350 -8.23 22.54 14.33
C ALA A 350 -9.18 22.92 15.48
N PRO A 351 -10.12 23.87 15.33
CA PRO A 351 -11.08 24.17 16.39
C PRO A 351 -12.00 22.98 16.72
N LEU A 352 -12.43 22.23 15.70
CA LEU A 352 -13.28 21.04 15.89
C LEU A 352 -12.50 19.95 16.62
N TRP A 353 -11.25 19.70 16.23
CA TRP A 353 -10.42 18.71 16.90
C TRP A 353 -10.08 19.09 18.33
N LYS A 354 -9.79 20.37 18.59
CA LYS A 354 -9.61 20.88 19.95
C LYS A 354 -10.86 20.62 20.80
N HIS A 355 -12.05 20.94 20.28
CA HIS A 355 -13.31 20.66 20.98
C HIS A 355 -13.47 19.17 21.25
N ALA A 356 -13.26 18.32 20.24
CA ALA A 356 -13.40 16.86 20.37
C ALA A 356 -12.43 16.30 21.42
N VAL A 357 -11.18 16.76 21.46
CA VAL A 357 -10.19 16.36 22.45
C VAL A 357 -10.60 16.79 23.87
N ASP A 358 -11.02 18.04 24.04
CA ASP A 358 -11.47 18.56 25.34
C ASP A 358 -12.70 17.78 25.87
N GLN A 359 -13.65 17.47 24.99
CA GLN A 359 -14.83 16.65 25.32
C GLN A 359 -14.46 15.21 25.65
N ALA A 360 -13.57 14.59 24.87
CA ALA A 360 -13.16 13.20 25.10
C ALA A 360 -12.49 13.04 26.47
N ASN A 361 -11.60 13.97 26.83
CA ASN A 361 -10.97 13.95 28.15
C ASN A 361 -11.99 14.15 29.29
N THR A 362 -13.00 15.01 29.09
CA THR A 362 -14.08 15.25 30.05
C THR A 362 -14.98 14.03 30.22
N ILE A 363 -15.43 13.43 29.11
CA ILE A 363 -16.28 12.24 29.08
C ILE A 363 -15.57 11.05 29.73
N ALA A 364 -14.32 10.79 29.34
CA ALA A 364 -13.51 9.71 29.88
C ALA A 364 -13.34 9.82 31.40
N LYS A 365 -13.03 11.03 31.90
CA LYS A 365 -12.87 11.28 33.34
C LYS A 365 -14.18 11.07 34.11
N SER A 366 -15.29 11.60 33.61
CA SER A 366 -16.62 11.45 34.22
C SER A 366 -17.04 9.98 34.31
N LEU A 367 -16.81 9.21 33.25
CA LEU A 367 -17.18 7.79 33.21
C LEU A 367 -16.27 6.95 34.12
N PHE A 368 -14.98 7.27 34.21
CA PHE A 368 -14.08 6.66 35.19
C PHE A 368 -14.51 6.95 36.63
N ASP A 369 -14.76 8.21 36.97
CA ASP A 369 -15.15 8.64 38.33
C ASP A 369 -16.50 8.01 38.77
N SER A 370 -17.40 7.75 37.82
CA SER A 370 -18.68 7.07 38.07
C SER A 370 -18.61 5.54 38.04
N GLY A 371 -17.46 4.95 37.66
CA GLY A 371 -17.31 3.52 37.49
C GLY A 371 -18.10 2.94 36.31
N THR A 372 -18.52 3.80 35.37
CA THR A 372 -19.28 3.39 34.18
C THR A 372 -18.33 2.81 33.14
N PRO A 373 -18.50 1.54 32.70
CA PRO A 373 -17.67 0.97 31.65
C PRO A 373 -17.78 1.79 30.37
N ASN A 374 -16.65 2.01 29.71
CA ASN A 374 -16.60 2.76 28.46
C ASN A 374 -15.51 2.22 27.54
N THR A 375 -15.66 2.45 26.24
CA THR A 375 -14.72 2.05 25.19
C THR A 375 -14.18 3.29 24.44
N PRO A 376 -13.00 3.19 23.80
CA PRO A 376 -12.44 4.24 22.97
C PRO A 376 -13.39 4.70 21.89
N ILE A 377 -14.02 3.78 21.15
CA ILE A 377 -14.95 4.14 20.07
C ILE A 377 -16.15 4.90 20.60
N HIS A 378 -16.72 4.53 21.75
CA HIS A 378 -17.86 5.24 22.32
C HIS A 378 -17.45 6.64 22.77
N THR A 379 -16.38 6.75 23.57
CA THR A 379 -15.80 8.04 24.02
C THR A 379 -15.52 8.97 22.84
N ALA A 380 -14.80 8.45 21.84
CA ALA A 380 -14.38 9.23 20.69
C ALA A 380 -15.57 9.65 19.85
N SER A 381 -16.53 8.74 19.63
CA SER A 381 -17.73 9.07 18.88
C SER A 381 -18.52 10.17 19.59
N GLU A 382 -18.78 10.06 20.89
CA GLU A 382 -19.55 11.06 21.65
C GLU A 382 -18.88 12.42 21.61
N ALA A 383 -17.58 12.46 21.88
CA ALA A 383 -16.79 13.67 21.83
C ALA A 383 -16.78 14.31 20.44
N PHE A 384 -16.63 13.51 19.38
CA PHE A 384 -16.64 13.98 18.00
C PHE A 384 -18.02 14.51 17.59
N GLY A 385 -19.10 13.83 17.98
CA GLY A 385 -20.47 14.30 17.72
C GLY A 385 -20.79 15.62 18.42
N ALA A 386 -20.33 15.78 19.67
CA ALA A 386 -20.45 17.05 20.39
C ALA A 386 -19.69 18.19 19.69
N ALA A 387 -18.47 17.89 19.20
CA ALA A 387 -17.70 18.84 18.42
C ALA A 387 -18.37 19.20 17.10
N GLU A 388 -18.93 18.24 16.35
CA GLU A 388 -19.68 18.51 15.12
C GLU A 388 -20.84 19.48 15.37
N LEU A 389 -21.62 19.28 16.43
CA LEU A 389 -22.72 20.17 16.82
C LEU A 389 -22.26 21.60 17.16
N ALA A 390 -21.07 21.72 17.76
CA ALA A 390 -20.47 23.02 18.07
C ALA A 390 -19.91 23.74 16.82
N HIS A 391 -19.75 23.02 15.69
CA HIS A 391 -19.23 23.56 14.44
C HIS A 391 -20.17 23.29 13.24
N PRO A 392 -21.37 23.91 13.18
CA PRO A 392 -22.40 23.60 12.18
C PRO A 392 -21.96 23.76 10.71
N TYR A 393 -21.06 24.72 10.46
CA TYR A 393 -20.45 24.89 9.14
C TYR A 393 -19.67 23.63 8.73
N LEU A 394 -18.79 23.14 9.60
CA LEU A 394 -18.00 21.93 9.32
C LEU A 394 -18.89 20.69 9.24
N GLN A 395 -19.89 20.59 10.11
CA GLN A 395 -20.88 19.52 10.06
C GLN A 395 -21.56 19.46 8.68
N THR A 396 -21.92 20.62 8.10
CA THR A 396 -22.47 20.72 6.75
C THR A 396 -21.46 20.28 5.69
N GLU A 397 -20.21 20.77 5.76
CA GLU A 397 -19.15 20.40 4.81
C GLU A 397 -18.83 18.90 4.80
N ILE A 398 -18.76 18.30 5.98
CA ILE A 398 -18.56 16.85 6.16
C ILE A 398 -19.71 16.11 5.50
N MET A 399 -20.96 16.50 5.79
CA MET A 399 -22.14 15.82 5.28
C MET A 399 -22.28 15.93 3.75
N VAL A 400 -21.85 17.02 3.12
CA VAL A 400 -21.82 17.13 1.65
C VAL A 400 -21.01 15.98 1.03
N GLN A 401 -19.85 15.66 1.61
CA GLN A 401 -18.99 14.58 1.11
C GLN A 401 -19.54 13.20 1.47
N VAL A 402 -20.02 13.01 2.70
CA VAL A 402 -20.55 11.73 3.18
C VAL A 402 -21.81 11.33 2.41
N VAL A 403 -22.78 12.23 2.29
CA VAL A 403 -24.01 11.99 1.53
C VAL A 403 -23.67 11.64 0.08
N TRP A 404 -22.81 12.44 -0.56
CA TRP A 404 -22.40 12.18 -1.94
C TRP A 404 -21.73 10.81 -2.12
N GLY A 405 -20.88 10.41 -1.16
CA GLY A 405 -20.20 9.11 -1.16
C GLY A 405 -21.17 7.94 -0.94
N LEU A 406 -22.27 8.16 -0.21
CA LEU A 406 -23.28 7.15 0.05
C LEU A 406 -24.32 7.00 -1.08
N LEU A 407 -24.47 7.96 -1.98
CA LEU A 407 -25.41 7.80 -3.09
C LEU A 407 -25.01 6.62 -3.97
N ASP A 408 -25.98 5.84 -4.45
CA ASP A 408 -25.78 4.85 -5.49
C ASP A 408 -25.57 5.51 -6.88
N ASP A 409 -25.30 4.70 -7.91
CA ASP A 409 -25.02 5.22 -9.24
C ASP A 409 -26.23 5.93 -9.89
N ASP A 410 -27.46 5.47 -9.60
CA ASP A 410 -28.70 6.02 -10.15
C ASP A 410 -29.00 7.38 -9.51
N ALA A 411 -29.00 7.46 -8.18
CA ALA A 411 -29.20 8.71 -7.46
C ALA A 411 -28.13 9.74 -7.81
N ARG A 412 -26.86 9.34 -7.94
CA ARG A 412 -25.79 10.24 -8.43
C ARG A 412 -26.04 10.71 -9.85
N SER A 413 -26.51 9.85 -10.74
CA SER A 413 -26.80 10.20 -12.13
C SER A 413 -27.93 11.24 -12.22
N ILE A 414 -29.04 10.99 -11.52
CA ILE A 414 -30.21 11.88 -11.49
C ILE A 414 -29.83 13.23 -10.88
N PHE A 415 -29.11 13.25 -9.74
CA PHE A 415 -28.62 14.48 -9.13
C PHE A 415 -27.75 15.29 -10.11
N LYS A 416 -26.79 14.64 -10.79
CA LYS A 416 -25.92 15.30 -11.78
C LYS A 416 -26.69 15.86 -12.97
N GLY A 417 -27.73 15.14 -13.42
CA GLY A 417 -28.59 15.60 -14.50
C GLY A 417 -29.23 16.96 -14.19
N ARG A 418 -29.68 17.14 -12.94
CA ARG A 418 -30.41 18.34 -12.50
C ARG A 418 -29.49 19.48 -12.02
N HIS A 419 -28.47 19.16 -11.23
CA HIS A 419 -27.68 20.15 -10.50
C HIS A 419 -26.18 20.15 -10.83
N LYS A 420 -25.73 19.28 -11.75
CA LYS A 420 -24.32 18.97 -12.02
C LYS A 420 -23.63 18.24 -10.85
N ASN A 421 -22.34 17.97 -11.01
CA ASN A 421 -21.55 17.25 -10.01
C ASN A 421 -21.42 18.06 -8.71
N VAL A 422 -21.39 17.39 -7.54
CA VAL A 422 -21.19 18.06 -6.23
C VAL A 422 -19.90 18.90 -6.16
N LYS A 423 -18.93 18.63 -7.03
CA LYS A 423 -17.69 19.41 -7.16
C LYS A 423 -17.87 20.77 -7.84
N THR A 424 -19.00 21.03 -8.48
CA THR A 424 -19.30 22.35 -9.06
C THR A 424 -20.01 23.24 -8.03
N GLY A 425 -19.90 24.56 -8.16
CA GLY A 425 -20.61 25.49 -7.26
C GLY A 425 -22.12 25.24 -7.21
N GLN A 426 -22.74 24.96 -8.37
CA GLN A 426 -24.17 24.65 -8.47
C GLN A 426 -24.54 23.33 -7.78
N GLY A 427 -23.81 22.25 -8.07
CA GLY A 427 -24.10 20.93 -7.49
C GLY A 427 -23.85 20.91 -5.99
N ARG A 428 -22.80 21.61 -5.55
CA ARG A 428 -22.49 21.78 -4.13
C ARG A 428 -23.60 22.51 -3.39
N GLN A 429 -24.07 23.65 -3.92
CA GLN A 429 -25.14 24.41 -3.27
C GLN A 429 -26.45 23.61 -3.21
N ALA A 430 -26.77 22.84 -4.25
CA ALA A 430 -27.93 21.97 -4.24
C ALA A 430 -27.83 20.88 -3.15
N MET A 431 -26.64 20.28 -2.97
CA MET A 431 -26.42 19.30 -1.91
C MET A 431 -26.56 19.92 -0.52
N ILE A 432 -26.05 21.14 -0.31
CA ILE A 432 -26.24 21.88 0.94
C ILE A 432 -27.74 22.12 1.20
N ASN A 433 -28.49 22.54 0.19
CA ASN A 433 -29.93 22.78 0.34
C ASN A 433 -30.68 21.48 0.72
N PHE A 434 -30.30 20.34 0.13
CA PHE A 434 -30.82 19.02 0.50
C PHE A 434 -30.50 18.68 1.97
N ILE A 435 -29.25 18.90 2.40
CA ILE A 435 -28.81 18.62 3.77
C ILE A 435 -29.58 19.48 4.77
N THR A 436 -29.67 20.78 4.51
CA THR A 436 -30.41 21.73 5.36
C THR A 436 -31.89 21.38 5.43
N ALA A 437 -32.51 20.97 4.31
CA ALA A 437 -33.93 20.63 4.27
C ALA A 437 -34.25 19.32 5.01
N THR A 438 -33.33 18.36 4.97
CA THR A 438 -33.54 17.03 5.56
C THR A 438 -33.13 16.98 7.04
N GLY A 439 -32.12 17.76 7.42
CA GLY A 439 -31.52 17.77 8.75
C GLY A 439 -30.48 16.68 8.95
N HIS A 440 -29.43 16.99 9.72
CA HIS A 440 -28.29 16.10 9.97
C HIS A 440 -28.71 14.79 10.64
N ASP A 441 -29.53 14.85 11.69
CA ASP A 441 -29.97 13.68 12.45
C ASP A 441 -30.85 12.74 11.61
N THR A 442 -31.62 13.28 10.68
CA THR A 442 -32.40 12.47 9.72
C THR A 442 -31.48 11.79 8.70
N LEU A 443 -30.45 12.50 8.25
CA LEU A 443 -29.52 12.00 7.23
C LEU A 443 -28.55 10.97 7.78
N LEU A 444 -28.11 11.07 9.02
CA LEU A 444 -27.27 10.05 9.62
C LEU A 444 -27.60 9.94 11.12
N PRO A 445 -28.67 9.21 11.48
CA PRO A 445 -29.04 9.00 12.86
C PRO A 445 -27.88 8.39 13.63
N ARG A 446 -27.75 8.76 14.91
CA ARG A 446 -26.61 8.36 15.73
C ARG A 446 -26.44 6.84 15.84
N GLU A 447 -27.54 6.11 15.97
CA GLU A 447 -27.53 4.64 16.01
C GLU A 447 -26.99 4.03 14.71
N ASN A 448 -27.34 4.62 13.56
CA ASN A 448 -26.88 4.15 12.26
C ASN A 448 -25.40 4.47 12.04
N GLU A 449 -24.98 5.67 12.46
CA GLU A 449 -23.59 6.08 12.46
C GLU A 449 -22.73 5.09 13.25
N LEU A 450 -23.10 4.80 14.51
CA LEU A 450 -22.41 3.84 15.36
C LEU A 450 -22.47 2.40 14.81
N GLY A 451 -23.55 2.06 14.12
CA GLY A 451 -23.72 0.76 13.46
C GLY A 451 -22.75 0.51 12.30
N GLY A 452 -22.20 1.56 11.66
CA GLY A 452 -21.11 1.43 10.69
C GLY A 452 -21.44 0.61 9.43
N ARG A 453 -22.70 0.61 8.98
CA ARG A 453 -23.21 -0.20 7.85
C ARG A 453 -23.44 0.65 6.58
N PRO A 454 -22.39 0.98 5.79
CA PRO A 454 -22.50 1.92 4.67
C PRO A 454 -23.45 1.46 3.56
N THR A 455 -23.58 0.16 3.29
CA THR A 455 -24.51 -0.34 2.26
C THR A 455 -25.97 -0.05 2.60
N GLN A 456 -26.36 -0.23 3.87
CA GLN A 456 -27.73 0.06 4.31
C GLN A 456 -28.02 1.56 4.26
N GLU A 457 -27.05 2.38 4.66
CA GLU A 457 -27.18 3.84 4.57
C GLU A 457 -27.17 4.34 3.13
N SER A 458 -26.48 3.65 2.21
CA SER A 458 -26.44 4.01 0.79
C SER A 458 -27.83 3.99 0.17
N GLU A 459 -28.60 2.92 0.38
CA GLU A 459 -29.97 2.79 -0.11
C GLU A 459 -30.89 3.87 0.50
N ARG A 460 -30.78 4.07 1.82
CA ARG A 460 -31.63 5.03 2.55
C ARG A 460 -31.37 6.47 2.13
N ILE A 461 -30.10 6.86 2.03
CA ILE A 461 -29.70 8.21 1.62
C ILE A 461 -30.07 8.47 0.15
N SER A 462 -29.91 7.47 -0.72
CA SER A 462 -30.31 7.56 -2.13
C SER A 462 -31.82 7.80 -2.25
N ALA A 463 -32.64 7.07 -1.47
CA ALA A 463 -34.08 7.28 -1.44
C ALA A 463 -34.48 8.70 -0.96
N LEU A 464 -33.81 9.22 0.07
CA LEU A 464 -34.06 10.57 0.57
C LEU A 464 -33.73 11.66 -0.46
N VAL A 465 -32.59 11.54 -1.15
CA VAL A 465 -32.21 12.49 -2.21
C VAL A 465 -33.22 12.44 -3.35
N LEU A 466 -33.63 11.26 -3.80
CA LEU A 466 -34.60 11.11 -4.87
C LEU A 466 -35.97 11.69 -4.50
N ALA A 467 -36.43 11.47 -3.26
CA ALA A 467 -37.67 12.05 -2.76
C ALA A 467 -37.61 13.58 -2.72
N TRP A 468 -36.49 14.15 -2.26
CA TRP A 468 -36.27 15.60 -2.26
C TRP A 468 -36.24 16.18 -3.68
N LEU A 469 -35.54 15.51 -4.62
CA LEU A 469 -35.50 15.93 -6.02
C LEU A 469 -36.89 15.91 -6.68
N ALA A 470 -37.72 14.91 -6.36
CA ALA A 470 -39.09 14.83 -6.85
C ALA A 470 -39.98 15.94 -6.27
N ALA A 471 -39.80 16.31 -5.00
CA ALA A 471 -40.56 17.38 -4.36
C ALA A 471 -40.25 18.79 -4.92
N LEU A 472 -39.09 18.97 -5.55
CA LEU A 472 -38.70 20.23 -6.20
C LEU A 472 -39.37 20.45 -7.57
N ASP A 473 -39.98 19.41 -8.16
CA ASP A 473 -40.85 19.51 -9.34
C ASP A 473 -42.28 19.08 -8.97
N PRO A 474 -43.09 19.97 -8.37
CA PRO A 474 -44.52 19.80 -8.47
C PRO A 474 -44.86 20.00 -9.95
N THR A 475 -45.22 18.92 -10.63
CA THR A 475 -45.71 18.90 -12.03
C THR A 475 -46.51 20.13 -12.42
#